data_AF-A0A1H9EYC7-F1
#
_entry.id   AF-A0A1H9EYC7-F1
#
_cell.length_a   1.000
_cell.length_b   1.000
_cell.length_c   1.000
_cell.angle_alpha   90.00
_cell.angle_beta   90.00
_cell.angle_gamma   90.00
#
_symmetry.space_group_name_H-M   'P 1'
#
loop_
_entity.id
_entity.type
_entity.pdbx_description
1 polymer ?
#
loop_
_entity_poly.entity_id
_entity_poly.type
_entity_poly.pdbx_seq_one_letter_code
_entity_poly.pdbx_strand_id
1 'polypeptide(L)'
;MRATIDKFGRVLIPKKLRDEAGIDNGTEFELEFDIFSNSIILKQFPAVQPYVEYTEWGWPVIMYQEEEKVYFDIKNFINEGHEERGRKLLGLDD
;
A
#
# COMPACT_ATOMS: atom_id res chain seq x y z
N MET A 1 18.19 -18.69 16.92
CA MET A 1 16.71 -18.75 17.02
C MET A 1 16.20 -19.55 15.82
N ARG A 2 15.15 -20.35 15.93
CA ARG A 2 14.57 -21.11 14.80
C ARG A 2 13.07 -20.79 14.71
N ALA A 3 12.58 -20.55 13.49
CA ALA A 3 11.17 -20.37 13.19
C ALA A 3 10.74 -21.44 12.19
N THR A 4 9.47 -21.84 12.27
CA THR A 4 8.89 -22.84 11.36
C THR A 4 8.10 -22.12 10.28
N ILE A 5 8.18 -22.64 9.05
CA ILE A 5 7.34 -22.18 7.95
C ILE A 5 5.96 -22.84 8.10
N ASP A 6 4.89 -22.07 7.99
CA ASP A 6 3.55 -22.63 8.04
C ASP A 6 3.16 -23.35 6.74
N LYS A 7 1.98 -23.98 6.72
CA LYS A 7 1.46 -24.71 5.56
C LYS A 7 1.20 -23.84 4.32
N PHE A 8 1.25 -22.52 4.45
CA PHE A 8 1.04 -21.55 3.40
C PHE A 8 2.35 -20.85 2.98
N GLY A 9 3.50 -21.31 3.47
CA GLY A 9 4.80 -20.73 3.13
C GLY A 9 5.15 -19.46 3.90
N ARG A 10 4.42 -19.13 4.99
CA ARG A 10 4.65 -17.91 5.78
C ARG A 10 5.61 -18.18 6.93
N VAL A 11 6.45 -17.20 7.23
CA VAL A 11 7.35 -17.21 8.41
C VAL A 11 6.89 -16.15 9.39
N LEU A 12 6.71 -16.55 10.65
CA LEU A 12 6.37 -15.61 11.71
C LEU A 12 7.64 -14.98 12.29
N ILE A 13 7.75 -13.65 12.17
CA ILE A 13 8.84 -12.90 12.81
C ILE A 13 8.61 -12.88 14.32
N PRO A 14 9.56 -13.35 15.15
CA PRO A 14 9.46 -13.33 16.61
C PRO A 14 9.18 -11.93 17.16
N LYS A 15 8.34 -11.83 18.20
CA LYS A 15 7.93 -10.54 18.80
C LYS A 15 9.13 -9.66 19.18
N LYS A 16 10.15 -10.22 19.83
CA LYS A 16 11.36 -9.47 20.24
C LYS A 16 12.04 -8.77 19.06
N LEU A 17 12.16 -9.46 17.92
CA LEU A 17 12.79 -8.89 16.72
C LEU A 17 11.93 -7.81 16.08
N ARG A 18 10.59 -7.93 16.14
CA ARG A 18 9.70 -6.86 15.66
C ARG A 18 9.82 -5.61 16.51
N ASP A 19 9.76 -5.77 17.83
CA ASP A 19 9.81 -4.65 18.77
C ASP A 19 11.17 -3.92 18.66
N GLU A 20 12.27 -4.66 18.54
CA GLU A 20 13.63 -4.11 18.36
C GLU A 20 13.81 -3.41 17.00
N ALA A 21 13.16 -3.91 15.94
CA ALA A 21 13.26 -3.36 14.60
C ALA A 21 12.15 -2.36 14.25
N GLY A 22 11.27 -2.00 15.19
CA GLY A 22 10.16 -1.08 14.95
C GLY A 22 9.13 -1.57 13.93
N ILE A 23 8.95 -2.88 13.80
CA ILE A 23 8.07 -3.49 12.79
C ILE A 23 6.64 -3.57 13.34
N ASP A 24 5.75 -2.78 12.76
CA ASP A 24 4.32 -2.80 13.06
C ASP A 24 3.51 -3.60 12.02
N ASN A 25 2.27 -3.92 12.38
CA ASN A 25 1.34 -4.56 11.45
C ASN A 25 1.12 -3.65 10.23
N GLY A 26 1.29 -4.21 9.03
CA GLY A 26 1.18 -3.45 7.78
C GLY A 26 2.51 -2.87 7.28
N THR A 27 3.63 -3.09 8.00
CA THR A 27 4.96 -2.76 7.48
C THR A 27 5.26 -3.61 6.25
N GLU A 28 5.60 -2.95 5.15
CA GLU A 28 6.00 -3.60 3.91
C GLU A 28 7.51 -3.81 3.86
N PHE A 29 7.92 -4.88 3.18
CA PHE A 29 9.33 -5.26 3.03
C PHE A 29 9.65 -5.56 1.58
N GLU A 30 10.80 -5.05 1.14
CA GLU A 30 11.46 -5.54 -0.06
C GLU A 30 12.23 -6.82 0.27
N LEU A 31 12.09 -7.82 -0.60
CA LEU A 31 12.74 -9.12 -0.46
C LEU A 31 13.94 -9.20 -1.41
N GLU A 32 15.12 -9.46 -0.86
CA GLU A 32 16.32 -9.73 -1.64
C GLU A 32 16.88 -11.11 -1.29
N PHE A 33 17.24 -11.88 -2.32
CA PHE A 33 17.90 -13.16 -2.17
C PHE A 33 19.41 -12.97 -2.30
N ASP A 34 20.14 -13.19 -1.20
CA ASP A 34 21.59 -13.22 -1.23
C ASP A 34 22.07 -14.65 -1.51
N ILE A 35 22.53 -14.86 -2.74
CA ILE A 35 23.04 -16.14 -3.23
C ILE A 35 24.35 -16.58 -2.55
N PHE A 36 25.13 -15.66 -1.99
CA PHE A 36 26.42 -15.98 -1.38
C PHE A 36 26.25 -16.50 0.05
N SER A 37 25.36 -15.86 0.82
CA SER A 37 25.04 -16.29 2.18
C SER A 37 23.88 -17.29 2.24
N ASN A 38 23.23 -17.57 1.09
CA ASN A 38 22.01 -18.37 0.99
C ASN A 38 20.95 -17.89 2.00
N SER A 39 20.72 -16.57 2.03
CA SER A 39 19.81 -15.93 2.97
C SER A 39 18.78 -15.05 2.26
N ILE A 40 17.65 -14.83 2.93
CA ILE A 40 16.62 -13.88 2.50
C ILE A 40 16.77 -12.65 3.37
N ILE A 41 17.00 -11.50 2.74
CA ILE A 41 17.12 -10.21 3.39
C ILE A 41 15.78 -9.49 3.27
N LEU A 42 15.24 -9.06 4.41
CA LEU A 42 14.04 -8.23 4.49
C LEU A 42 14.48 -6.77 4.67
N LYS A 43 14.31 -5.94 3.65
CA LYS A 43 14.55 -4.49 3.76
C LYS A 43 13.22 -3.79 4.03
N GLN A 44 13.13 -3.06 5.14
CA GLN A 44 11.94 -2.26 5.43
C GLN A 44 11.81 -1.15 4.39
N PHE A 45 10.62 -0.97 3.83
CA PHE A 45 10.33 0.28 3.16
C PHE A 45 10.28 1.40 4.21
N PRO A 46 10.85 2.59 3.93
CA PRO A 46 10.66 3.72 4.80
C PRO A 46 9.15 3.97 4.92
N ALA A 47 8.61 3.92 6.13
CA ALA A 47 7.23 4.30 6.36
C ALA A 47 7.09 5.77 5.96
N VAL A 48 6.44 6.04 4.83
CA VAL A 48 6.04 7.38 4.43
C VAL A 48 5.00 7.84 5.43
N GLN A 49 5.43 8.49 6.51
CA GLN A 49 4.49 9.01 7.48
C GLN A 49 3.83 10.26 6.89
N PRO A 50 2.48 10.33 6.92
CA PRO A 50 1.81 11.56 6.58
C PRO A 50 2.22 12.65 7.57
N TYR A 51 2.42 13.87 7.07
CA TYR A 51 2.77 15.02 7.88
C TYR A 51 1.80 16.16 7.64
N VAL A 52 1.68 17.07 8.61
CA VAL A 52 0.77 18.22 8.51
C VAL A 52 1.56 19.43 8.07
N GLU A 53 1.14 20.05 6.97
CA GLU A 53 1.59 21.38 6.57
C GLU A 53 0.47 22.41 6.78
N TYR A 54 0.83 23.63 7.13
CA TYR A 54 -0.12 24.74 7.19
C TYR A 54 -0.01 25.57 5.92
N THR A 55 -1.13 25.76 5.24
CA THR A 55 -1.21 26.66 4.07
C THR A 55 -0.92 28.11 4.47
N GLU A 56 -0.66 28.98 3.49
CA GLU A 56 -0.46 30.42 3.70
C GLU A 56 -1.63 31.11 4.44
N TRP A 57 -2.82 30.50 4.40
CA TRP A 57 -4.02 30.96 5.10
C TRP A 57 -4.25 30.27 6.46
N GLY A 58 -3.28 29.49 6.94
CA GLY A 58 -3.28 28.86 8.27
C GLY A 58 -4.10 27.57 8.37
N TRP A 59 -4.50 26.96 7.25
CA TRP A 59 -5.26 25.70 7.26
C TRP A 59 -4.33 24.49 7.30
N PRO A 60 -4.53 23.53 8.22
CA PRO A 60 -3.75 22.29 8.26
C PRO A 60 -4.15 21.37 7.10
N VAL A 61 -3.16 20.88 6.36
CA VAL A 61 -3.31 19.94 5.24
C VAL A 61 -2.43 18.72 5.52
N ILE A 62 -3.00 17.53 5.38
CA ILE A 62 -2.27 16.27 5.54
C ILE A 62 -1.60 15.94 4.22
N MET A 63 -0.27 15.91 4.23
CA MET A 63 0.59 15.63 3.09
C MET A 63 1.11 14.18 3.18
N TYR A 64 1.19 13.50 2.04
CA TYR A 64 1.80 12.18 1.89
C TYR A 64 3.05 12.34 1.01
N GLN A 65 4.20 11.75 1.36
CA GLN A 65 5.46 12.00 0.62
C GLN A 65 5.47 11.38 -0.78
N GLU A 66 4.60 10.42 -1.06
CA GLU A 66 4.41 9.84 -2.39
C GLU A 66 2.96 10.08 -2.83
N GLU A 67 2.75 11.14 -3.60
CA GLU A 67 1.56 11.25 -4.42
C GLU A 67 1.73 10.29 -5.61
N GLU A 68 1.19 9.08 -5.52
CA GLU A 68 0.72 8.44 -6.74
C GLU A 68 -0.34 9.37 -7.33
N LYS A 69 0.03 10.12 -8.37
CA LYS A 69 -0.92 10.88 -9.16
C LYS A 69 -1.86 9.88 -9.80
N VAL A 70 -2.98 9.60 -9.14
CA VAL A 70 -4.09 8.87 -9.74
C VAL A 70 -4.57 9.75 -10.89
N TYR A 71 -4.21 9.36 -12.12
CA TYR A 71 -4.72 10.01 -13.32
C TYR A 71 -6.18 9.60 -13.50
N PHE A 72 -7.07 10.28 -12.78
CA PHE A 72 -8.50 10.05 -12.85
C PHE A 72 -9.12 11.02 -13.86
N ASP A 73 -9.49 10.52 -15.04
CA ASP A 73 -10.22 11.31 -16.03
C ASP A 73 -11.69 11.42 -15.62
N ILE A 74 -12.00 12.50 -14.90
CA ILE A 74 -13.36 12.82 -14.41
C ILE A 74 -14.39 12.81 -15.55
N LYS A 75 -14.00 13.22 -16.77
CA LYS A 75 -14.94 13.26 -17.90
C LYS A 75 -15.33 11.85 -18.35
N ASN A 76 -14.36 10.95 -18.44
CA ASN A 76 -14.63 9.57 -18.82
C ASN A 76 -15.49 8.86 -17.77
N PHE A 77 -15.20 9.06 -16.48
CA PHE A 77 -16.01 8.48 -15.41
C PHE A 77 -17.48 8.94 -15.46
N ILE A 78 -17.73 10.23 -15.70
CA ILE A 78 -19.10 10.76 -15.82
C ILE A 78 -19.80 10.18 -17.06
N ASN A 79 -19.10 10.08 -18.19
CA ASN A 79 -19.66 9.52 -19.42
C ASN A 79 -19.99 8.03 -19.27
N GLU A 80 -19.11 7.23 -18.66
CA GLU A 80 -19.38 5.82 -18.34
C GLU A 80 -20.64 5.68 -17.48
N GLY A 81 -20.81 6.52 -16.47
CA GLY A 81 -22.03 6.53 -15.64
C GLY A 81 -23.31 6.86 -16.41
N HIS A 82 -23.23 7.75 -17.40
CA HIS A 82 -24.36 8.05 -18.28
C HIS A 82 -24.67 6.89 -19.24
N GLU A 83 -23.65 6.24 -19.79
CA GLU A 83 -23.82 5.07 -20.66
C GLU A 83 -24.35 3.85 -19.93
N GLU A 84 -23.87 3.58 -18.71
CA GLU A 84 -24.37 2.52 -17.84
C GLU A 84 -25.85 2.76 -17.52
N ARG A 85 -26.22 4.01 -17.19
CA ARG A 85 -27.62 4.38 -16.97
C ARG A 85 -28.47 4.25 -18.24
N GLY A 86 -27.90 4.59 -19.40
CA GLY A 86 -28.55 4.42 -20.70
C GLY A 86 -28.82 2.95 -21.02
N ARG A 87 -27.85 2.06 -20.79
CA ARG A 87 -27.99 0.60 -20.97
C ARG A 87 -29.04 -0.02 -20.05
N LYS A 88 -29.05 0.37 -18.77
CA LYS A 88 -30.08 -0.04 -17.80
C LYS A 88 -31.48 0.40 -18.20
N LEU A 89 -31.63 1.61 -18.74
CA LEU A 89 -32.92 2.12 -19.21
C LEU A 89 -33.39 1.45 -20.52
N LEU A 90 -32.46 1.01 -21.35
CA LEU A 90 -32.74 0.31 -22.62
C LEU A 90 -32.87 -1.21 -22.47
N GLY A 91 -32.61 -1.77 -21.27
CA GLY A 91 -32.70 -3.21 -21.01
C GLY A 91 -31.65 -4.04 -21.74
N LEU A 92 -30.46 -3.46 -21.98
CA LEU A 92 -29.36 -4.08 -22.74
C LEU A 92 -28.27 -4.68 -21.84
N ASP A 93 -28.52 -4.79 -20.54
CA ASP A 93 -27.65 -5.49 -19.60
C ASP A 93 -28.10 -6.96 -19.52
N ASP A 94 -27.42 -7.86 -20.25
CA ASP A 94 -27.48 -9.32 -20.05
C ASP A 94 -26.51 -9.77 -18.94
#